data_AF-A0ABD3RRQ6-F1
#
_entry.id   AF-A0ABD3RRQ6-F1
#
_cell.length_a   1.000
_cell.length_b   1.000
_cell.length_c   1.000
_cell.angle_alpha   90.00
_cell.angle_beta   90.00
_cell.angle_gamma   90.00
#
_symmetry.space_group_name_H-M   'P 1'
#
loop_
_entity.id
_entity.type
_entity.pdbx_description
1 polymer ?
#
loop_
_entity_poly.entity_id
_entity_poly.type
_entity_poly.pdbx_seq_one_letter_code
_entity_poly.pdbx_strand_id
1 'polypeptide(L)'
;MDELSVANTRLKVARDEHERDYEEKIKAQDEWESRLHERMNQLIQRKKEIAEINGNLDDDLVEVNAGGKLVVAKRSTLTQIQGTLFEAIFSGRWDKKLLRDNQGRIFLDVNPTCFRAIVDHLNEMTISSKESPPSPPIVEDEYKHPLQHQLEVFGILPMIEMPDSNIIKDQDRFIILHDWLKEDDSEGGFFLLYRGSCDGLTNRAFHSKCDNKGCTLTIIETTCGMVIGGYSNTSWSCSGSSSRAANKAFLFVLSGSDILSPCKMKLENENDLHATYHNLQYGPTFGGGHDMMVDDCDVDFNIGSSFSYHPGSNPDGEYTIKEMEVFQVTKSSLPARAGARIIASRGMQPQDRAEPVTRFTPAINEAINSRRACLLQAEAEMLNFEESFKNEQLFVEKFASGDAQNIIALNVSGTLMVTTRATLCTIKDSVLAQQFDDSKWTEQGCNGSPVREWTPDQVNTWAKNIDGLPEEVSVMLYENEITGRELLTLSHDNVKMMGVKRVASVALLLKEISLLEHGTLIEHSPYCFGKILDYLRSKRLHLLGLIKNEPALPVVCDLQKNRFEKVVKYYFPGDAAKSILG
;
A
#
# COMPACT_ATOMS: atom_id res chain seq x y z
N MET A 1 1.98 -77.59 8.83
CA MET A 1 3.33 -76.96 8.80
C MET A 1 3.55 -76.20 7.51
N ASP A 2 3.28 -76.79 6.34
CA ASP A 2 3.45 -76.08 5.05
C ASP A 2 2.52 -74.86 4.88
N GLU A 3 1.25 -74.95 5.30
CA GLU A 3 0.34 -73.79 5.30
C GLU A 3 0.82 -72.63 6.18
N LEU A 4 1.43 -72.95 7.33
CA LEU A 4 2.00 -71.95 8.25
C LEU A 4 3.24 -71.28 7.62
N SER A 5 4.04 -72.04 6.88
CA SER A 5 5.19 -71.53 6.11
C SER A 5 4.76 -70.55 5.01
N VAL A 6 3.69 -70.90 4.28
CA VAL A 6 3.10 -70.02 3.26
C VAL A 6 2.51 -68.76 3.90
N ALA A 7 1.82 -68.88 5.02
CA ALA A 7 1.27 -67.73 5.76
C ALA A 7 2.36 -66.78 6.27
N ASN A 8 3.44 -67.30 6.84
CA ASN A 8 4.59 -66.51 7.28
C ASN A 8 5.29 -65.79 6.12
N THR A 9 5.40 -66.45 4.96
CA THR A 9 5.96 -65.83 3.75
C THR A 9 5.09 -64.66 3.27
N ARG A 10 3.76 -64.83 3.26
CA ARG A 10 2.81 -63.76 2.91
C ARG A 10 2.88 -62.58 3.88
N LEU A 11 2.95 -62.83 5.19
CA LEU A 11 3.11 -61.79 6.20
C LEU A 11 4.41 -61.01 6.03
N LYS A 12 5.51 -61.69 5.72
CA LYS A 12 6.80 -61.04 5.46
C LYS A 12 6.72 -60.13 4.23
N VAL A 13 6.17 -60.62 3.11
CA VAL A 13 6.02 -59.80 1.89
C VAL A 13 5.15 -58.57 2.15
N ALA A 14 4.02 -58.72 2.84
CA ALA A 14 3.13 -57.60 3.15
C ALA A 14 3.79 -56.54 4.05
N ARG A 15 4.59 -56.98 5.04
CA ARG A 15 5.37 -56.06 5.90
C ARG A 15 6.44 -55.33 5.09
N ASP A 16 7.22 -56.06 4.30
CA ASP A 16 8.31 -55.47 3.52
C ASP A 16 7.76 -54.51 2.44
N GLU A 17 6.56 -54.77 1.88
CA GLU A 17 5.83 -53.83 1.01
C GLU A 17 5.36 -52.58 1.76
N HIS A 18 4.83 -52.73 2.97
CA HIS A 18 4.40 -51.61 3.81
C HIS A 18 5.59 -50.71 4.21
N GLU A 19 6.74 -51.30 4.58
CA GLU A 19 7.96 -50.56 4.90
C GLU A 19 8.48 -49.79 3.67
N ARG A 20 8.53 -50.42 2.49
CA ARG A 20 8.94 -49.73 1.26
C ARG A 20 8.04 -48.55 0.91
N ASP A 21 6.72 -48.73 0.95
CA ASP A 21 5.76 -47.64 0.65
C ASP A 21 5.92 -46.48 1.66
N TYR A 22 6.13 -46.79 2.94
CA TYR A 22 6.40 -45.80 3.97
C TYR A 22 7.70 -45.02 3.70
N GLU A 23 8.81 -45.72 3.42
CA GLU A 23 10.10 -45.12 3.11
C GLU A 23 10.05 -44.25 1.85
N GLU A 24 9.34 -44.68 0.81
CA GLU A 24 9.15 -43.90 -0.42
C GLU A 24 8.42 -42.56 -0.14
N LYS A 25 7.39 -42.56 0.72
CA LYS A 25 6.67 -41.33 1.09
C LYS A 25 7.55 -40.37 1.88
N ILE A 26 8.34 -40.87 2.83
CA ILE A 26 9.26 -40.03 3.62
C ILE A 26 10.35 -39.45 2.73
N LYS A 27 10.98 -40.28 1.88
CA LYS A 27 12.03 -39.85 0.96
C LYS A 27 11.54 -38.75 0.01
N ALA A 28 10.32 -38.89 -0.54
CA ALA A 28 9.75 -37.87 -1.41
C ALA A 28 9.56 -36.51 -0.70
N GLN A 29 9.17 -36.52 0.59
CA GLN A 29 9.05 -35.31 1.40
C GLN A 29 10.42 -34.70 1.74
N ASP A 30 11.43 -35.52 2.04
CA ASP A 30 12.81 -35.06 2.30
C ASP A 30 13.44 -34.41 1.06
N GLU A 31 13.20 -34.99 -0.12
CA GLU A 31 13.63 -34.42 -1.39
C GLU A 31 12.93 -33.09 -1.68
N TRP A 32 11.65 -32.95 -1.35
CA TRP A 32 10.93 -31.67 -1.49
C TRP A 32 11.49 -30.60 -0.55
N GLU A 33 11.69 -30.95 0.72
CA GLU A 33 12.29 -30.06 1.70
C GLU A 33 13.70 -29.58 1.25
N SER A 34 14.51 -30.49 0.70
CA SER A 34 15.85 -30.16 0.19
C SER A 34 15.78 -29.16 -0.97
N ARG A 35 14.84 -29.32 -1.91
CA ARG A 35 14.62 -28.36 -3.01
C ARG A 35 14.21 -26.98 -2.50
N LEU A 36 13.37 -26.92 -1.47
CA LEU A 36 12.97 -25.65 -0.85
C LEU A 36 14.15 -24.91 -0.23
N HIS A 37 14.99 -25.62 0.53
CA HIS A 37 16.21 -25.07 1.11
C HIS A 37 17.18 -24.56 0.04
N GLU A 38 17.35 -25.31 -1.06
CA GLU A 38 18.20 -24.89 -2.17
C GLU A 38 17.69 -23.59 -2.80
N ARG A 39 16.39 -23.49 -3.09
CA ARG A 39 15.78 -22.27 -3.65
C ARG A 39 15.91 -21.06 -2.71
N MET A 40 15.69 -21.26 -1.42
CA MET A 40 15.89 -20.21 -0.40
C MET A 40 17.34 -19.71 -0.42
N ASN A 41 18.31 -20.63 -0.42
CA ASN A 41 19.73 -20.27 -0.47
C ASN A 41 20.09 -19.53 -1.77
N GLN A 42 19.56 -19.98 -2.92
CA GLN A 42 19.75 -19.29 -4.20
C GLN A 42 19.16 -17.87 -4.18
N LEU A 43 17.99 -17.68 -3.58
CA LEU A 43 17.37 -16.35 -3.46
C LEU A 43 18.18 -15.42 -2.54
N ILE A 44 18.63 -15.92 -1.39
CA ILE A 44 19.49 -15.18 -0.46
C ILE A 44 20.80 -14.78 -1.15
N GLN A 45 21.41 -15.71 -1.87
CA GLN A 45 22.66 -15.47 -2.59
C GLN A 45 22.49 -14.40 -3.69
N ARG A 46 21.40 -14.44 -4.47
CA ARG A 46 21.09 -13.41 -5.46
C ARG A 46 20.87 -12.03 -4.83
N LYS A 47 20.14 -11.97 -3.70
CA LYS A 47 19.96 -10.72 -2.95
C LYS A 47 21.30 -10.15 -2.49
N LYS A 48 22.22 -11.02 -2.03
CA LYS A 48 23.56 -10.64 -1.60
C LYS A 48 24.43 -10.14 -2.76
N GLU A 49 24.45 -10.85 -3.89
CA GLU A 49 25.20 -10.44 -5.09
C GLU A 49 24.75 -9.06 -5.60
N ILE A 50 23.44 -8.80 -5.60
CA ILE A 50 22.90 -7.49 -5.98
C ILE A 50 23.35 -6.40 -5.00
N ALA A 51 23.34 -6.69 -3.70
CA ALA A 51 23.81 -5.75 -2.68
C ALA A 51 25.33 -5.50 -2.78
N GLU A 52 26.15 -6.50 -3.11
CA GLU A 52 27.59 -6.33 -3.32
C GLU A 52 27.89 -5.44 -4.53
N ILE A 53 27.12 -5.60 -5.61
CA ILE A 53 27.28 -4.78 -6.82
C ILE A 53 26.79 -3.35 -6.59
N ASN A 54 25.59 -3.21 -6.02
CA ASN A 54 24.81 -1.96 -6.07
C ASN A 54 24.67 -1.24 -4.74
N GLY A 55 25.11 -1.82 -3.61
CA GLY A 55 24.58 -1.45 -2.32
C GLY A 55 25.48 -0.70 -1.34
N ASN A 56 24.82 -0.22 -0.29
CA ASN A 56 25.38 0.25 0.97
C ASN A 56 24.56 -0.37 2.11
N LEU A 57 25.16 -1.30 2.86
CA LEU A 57 24.49 -2.07 3.91
C LEU A 57 24.64 -1.45 5.31
N ASP A 58 25.32 -0.31 5.41
CA ASP A 58 25.50 0.40 6.68
C ASP A 58 24.20 1.07 7.12
N ASP A 59 23.92 1.08 8.42
CA ASP A 59 22.81 1.87 9.00
C ASP A 59 23.19 3.35 9.06
N ASP A 60 23.19 3.98 7.88
CA ASP A 60 23.58 5.37 7.67
C ASP A 60 22.40 6.34 7.74
N LEU A 61 22.74 7.64 7.72
CA LEU A 61 21.75 8.70 7.50
C LEU A 61 21.51 8.81 5.99
N VAL A 62 20.28 8.55 5.59
CA VAL A 62 19.86 8.61 4.20
C VAL A 62 19.26 9.98 3.92
N GLU A 63 19.87 10.71 2.99
CA GLU A 63 19.35 11.98 2.47
C GLU A 63 18.49 11.74 1.22
N VAL A 64 17.22 12.14 1.31
CA VAL A 64 16.22 11.99 0.25
C VAL A 64 15.71 13.36 -0.19
N ASN A 65 15.88 13.67 -1.46
CA ASN A 65 15.19 14.75 -2.13
C ASN A 65 13.82 14.24 -2.63
N ALA A 66 12.79 14.45 -1.81
CA ALA A 66 11.41 14.10 -2.14
C ALA A 66 10.78 15.27 -2.88
N GLY A 67 10.74 15.22 -4.21
CA GLY A 67 10.05 16.22 -5.03
C GLY A 67 10.53 17.67 -4.88
N GLY A 68 11.77 17.90 -4.39
CA GLY A 68 12.36 19.22 -4.12
C GLY A 68 12.48 19.58 -2.63
N LYS A 69 12.00 18.73 -1.72
CA LYS A 69 12.21 18.89 -0.27
C LYS A 69 13.14 17.83 0.27
N LEU A 70 14.10 18.27 1.08
CA LEU A 70 15.04 17.38 1.75
C LEU A 70 14.38 16.71 2.97
N VAL A 71 14.50 15.39 3.03
CA VAL A 71 14.14 14.56 4.17
C VAL A 71 15.36 13.71 4.52
N VAL A 72 15.71 13.67 5.81
CA VAL A 72 16.85 12.90 6.32
C VAL A 72 16.35 11.99 7.42
N ALA A 73 16.67 10.70 7.34
CA ALA A 73 16.30 9.71 8.34
C ALA A 73 17.35 8.60 8.39
N LYS A 74 17.36 7.80 9.47
CA LYS A 74 18.18 6.59 9.53
C LYS A 74 17.63 5.53 8.59
N ARG A 75 18.53 4.76 7.97
CA ARG A 75 18.15 3.63 7.12
C ARG A 75 17.29 2.61 7.87
N SER A 76 17.63 2.29 9.11
CA SER A 76 16.84 1.42 10.00
C SER A 76 15.40 1.91 10.19
N THR A 77 15.18 3.23 10.30
CA THR A 77 13.83 3.80 10.39
C THR A 77 13.06 3.65 9.08
N LEU A 78 13.72 3.90 7.94
CA LEU A 78 13.10 3.77 6.62
C LEU A 78 12.84 2.31 6.21
N THR A 79 13.49 1.35 6.85
CA THR A 79 13.37 -0.09 6.54
C THR A 79 12.63 -0.88 7.62
N GLN A 80 12.06 -0.22 8.63
CA GLN A 80 11.43 -0.91 9.75
C GLN A 80 10.19 -1.74 9.37
N ILE A 81 9.46 -1.35 8.32
CA ILE A 81 8.32 -2.13 7.80
C ILE A 81 8.81 -3.09 6.72
N GLN A 82 9.07 -4.33 7.12
CA GLN A 82 9.62 -5.37 6.26
C GLN A 82 8.64 -5.80 5.14
N GLY A 83 9.19 -6.13 3.97
CA GLY A 83 8.42 -6.62 2.82
C GLY A 83 7.69 -5.54 2.01
N THR A 84 7.88 -4.27 2.34
CA THR A 84 7.31 -3.14 1.60
C THR A 84 8.21 -2.69 0.46
N LEU A 85 7.64 -2.05 -0.56
CA LEU A 85 8.43 -1.42 -1.63
C LEU A 85 9.20 -0.19 -1.12
N PHE A 86 8.75 0.40 -0.01
CA PHE A 86 9.50 1.41 0.73
C PHE A 86 10.79 0.84 1.32
N GLU A 87 10.72 -0.30 2.04
CA GLU A 87 11.91 -1.01 2.53
C GLU A 87 12.83 -1.35 1.37
N ALA A 88 12.29 -1.85 0.26
CA ALA A 88 13.10 -2.17 -0.90
C ALA A 88 13.96 -0.99 -1.37
N ILE A 89 13.39 0.21 -1.55
CA ILE A 89 14.14 1.42 -1.96
C ILE A 89 15.28 1.70 -0.98
N PHE A 90 15.02 1.63 0.32
CA PHE A 90 15.98 2.04 1.36
C PHE A 90 16.81 0.91 1.94
N SER A 91 16.62 -0.33 1.48
CA SER A 91 17.29 -1.54 1.96
C SER A 91 18.81 -1.51 1.84
N GLY A 92 19.33 -0.55 1.08
CA GLY A 92 20.74 -0.52 0.72
C GLY A 92 21.04 -1.37 -0.51
N ARG A 93 20.16 -2.29 -0.93
CA ARG A 93 20.43 -3.24 -2.02
C ARG A 93 20.55 -2.56 -3.39
N TRP A 94 19.92 -1.41 -3.58
CA TRP A 94 19.78 -0.76 -4.88
C TRP A 94 20.45 0.62 -4.97
N ASP A 95 21.19 1.05 -3.94
CA ASP A 95 21.66 2.43 -3.75
C ASP A 95 22.36 3.08 -4.95
N LYS A 96 23.13 2.34 -5.75
CA LYS A 96 23.80 2.83 -6.96
C LYS A 96 22.89 2.93 -8.19
N LYS A 97 21.75 2.22 -8.20
CA LYS A 97 20.73 2.28 -9.26
C LYS A 97 19.69 3.37 -9.01
N LEU A 98 19.54 3.80 -7.76
CA LEU A 98 18.60 4.87 -7.43
C LEU A 98 19.03 6.18 -8.11
N LEU A 99 18.05 6.87 -8.63
CA LEU A 99 18.19 8.18 -9.23
C LEU A 99 18.68 9.16 -8.16
N ARG A 100 19.69 9.97 -8.50
CA ARG A 100 20.29 10.94 -7.58
C ARG A 100 20.30 12.33 -8.17
N ASP A 101 20.06 13.32 -7.32
CA ASP A 101 20.17 14.72 -7.72
C ASP A 101 21.64 15.16 -7.90
N ASN A 102 21.85 16.41 -8.29
CA ASN A 102 23.17 16.99 -8.52
C ASN A 102 24.07 17.05 -7.27
N GLN A 103 23.50 16.87 -6.08
CA GLN A 103 24.23 16.80 -4.81
C GLN A 103 24.48 15.35 -4.38
N GLY A 104 24.12 14.37 -5.21
CA GLY A 104 24.32 12.95 -4.95
C GLY A 104 23.29 12.35 -3.98
N ARG A 105 22.21 13.05 -3.66
CA ARG A 105 21.15 12.57 -2.75
C ARG A 105 20.16 11.71 -3.51
N ILE A 106 19.54 10.73 -2.84
CA ILE A 106 18.49 9.91 -3.46
C ILE A 106 17.33 10.82 -3.84
N PHE A 107 16.90 10.79 -5.10
CA PHE A 107 15.79 11.59 -5.58
C PHE A 107 14.55 10.71 -5.81
N LEU A 108 13.42 11.13 -5.24
CA LEU A 108 12.12 10.49 -5.44
C LEU A 108 11.13 11.53 -5.98
N ASP A 109 10.49 11.24 -7.12
CA ASP A 109 9.51 12.12 -7.77
C ASP A 109 8.11 11.96 -7.14
N VAL A 110 7.99 12.37 -5.88
CA VAL A 110 6.80 12.22 -5.04
C VAL A 110 6.34 13.56 -4.47
N ASN A 111 5.12 13.62 -3.93
CA ASN A 111 4.67 14.78 -3.18
C ASN A 111 5.49 14.90 -1.86
N PRO A 112 6.18 16.02 -1.63
CA PRO A 112 7.06 16.19 -0.47
C PRO A 112 6.33 16.16 0.87
N THR A 113 5.13 16.74 0.94
CA THR A 113 4.33 16.83 2.17
C THR A 113 3.88 15.44 2.62
N CYS A 114 3.39 14.63 1.69
CA CYS A 114 2.94 13.26 1.96
C CYS A 114 4.13 12.35 2.30
N PHE A 115 5.26 12.50 1.61
CA PHE A 115 6.47 11.72 1.92
C PHE A 115 6.99 12.05 3.33
N ARG A 116 6.98 13.32 3.71
CA ARG A 116 7.33 13.75 5.07
C ARG A 116 6.39 13.12 6.11
N ALA A 117 5.07 13.16 5.89
CA ALA A 117 4.11 12.54 6.80
C ALA A 117 4.33 11.04 6.99
N ILE A 118 4.70 10.31 5.93
CA ILE A 118 5.09 8.90 6.01
C ILE A 118 6.32 8.73 6.90
N VAL A 119 7.38 9.49 6.66
CA VAL A 119 8.62 9.41 7.45
C VAL A 119 8.40 9.80 8.91
N ASP A 120 7.55 10.79 9.19
CA ASP A 120 7.21 11.20 10.54
C ASP A 120 6.43 10.09 11.28
N HIS A 121 5.50 9.42 10.61
CA HIS A 121 4.82 8.23 11.14
C HIS A 121 5.80 7.07 11.43
N LEU A 122 6.77 6.83 10.54
CA LEU A 122 7.84 5.85 10.77
C LEU A 122 8.69 6.22 12.00
N ASN A 123 9.01 7.50 12.19
CA ASN A 123 9.73 7.96 13.38
C ASN A 123 8.89 7.74 14.65
N GLU A 124 7.60 8.03 14.60
CA GLU A 124 6.69 7.82 15.74
C GLU A 124 6.57 6.32 16.08
N MET A 125 6.45 5.45 15.08
CA MET A 125 6.47 3.99 15.29
C MET A 125 7.73 3.50 16.00
N THR A 126 8.88 4.15 15.73
CA THR A 126 10.16 3.77 16.37
C THR A 126 10.15 4.04 17.88
N ILE A 127 9.35 5.00 18.35
CA ILE A 127 9.27 5.39 19.77
C ILE A 127 7.99 4.93 20.47
N SER A 128 6.98 4.52 19.73
CA SER A 128 5.71 4.00 20.25
C SER A 128 5.82 2.55 20.75
N SER A 129 4.96 2.18 21.70
CA SER A 129 4.85 0.80 22.17
C SER A 129 3.85 0.00 21.33
N LYS A 130 3.95 -1.33 21.36
CA LYS A 130 2.98 -2.21 20.69
C LYS A 130 1.54 -2.05 21.20
N GLU A 131 1.38 -1.61 22.45
CA GLU A 131 0.10 -1.43 23.12
C GLU A 131 -0.56 -0.08 22.79
N SER A 132 0.20 0.85 22.22
CA SER A 132 -0.25 2.19 21.84
C SER A 132 0.42 2.60 20.52
N PRO A 133 0.01 2.00 19.39
CA PRO A 133 0.58 2.33 18.09
C PRO A 133 0.30 3.80 17.74
N PRO A 134 1.18 4.44 16.94
CA PRO A 134 0.94 5.80 16.49
C PRO A 134 -0.26 5.85 15.54
N SER A 135 -0.87 7.02 15.45
CA SER A 135 -1.90 7.26 14.44
C SER A 135 -1.32 7.13 13.02
N PRO A 136 -2.11 6.71 12.02
CA PRO A 136 -1.68 6.73 10.62
C PRO A 136 -1.17 8.11 10.19
N PRO A 137 -0.38 8.22 9.10
CA PRO A 137 0.03 9.52 8.58
C PRO A 137 -1.17 10.42 8.30
N ILE A 138 -1.20 11.61 8.89
CA ILE A 138 -2.29 12.60 8.71
C ILE A 138 -1.78 13.76 7.87
N VAL A 139 -2.62 14.20 6.92
CA VAL A 139 -2.40 15.39 6.09
C VAL A 139 -3.70 16.19 5.97
N GLU A 140 -3.61 17.44 5.54
CA GLU A 140 -4.80 18.25 5.21
C GLU A 140 -5.63 17.57 4.11
N ASP A 141 -6.93 17.85 4.07
CA ASP A 141 -7.88 17.18 3.15
C ASP A 141 -7.43 17.21 1.69
N GLU A 142 -6.82 18.31 1.26
CA GLU A 142 -6.31 18.49 -0.09
C GLU A 142 -5.09 17.63 -0.47
N TYR A 143 -4.52 16.88 0.49
CA TYR A 143 -3.41 15.93 0.29
C TYR A 143 -3.80 14.48 0.59
N LYS A 144 -5.03 14.20 0.99
CA LYS A 144 -5.48 12.82 1.31
C LYS A 144 -5.27 11.84 0.15
N HIS A 145 -5.68 12.22 -1.06
CA HIS A 145 -5.50 11.37 -2.24
C HIS A 145 -4.01 11.20 -2.62
N PRO A 146 -3.18 12.25 -2.72
CA PRO A 146 -1.73 12.09 -2.90
C PRO A 146 -1.07 11.18 -1.86
N LEU A 147 -1.45 11.30 -0.59
CA LEU A 147 -0.94 10.44 0.48
C LEU A 147 -1.34 8.98 0.24
N GLN A 148 -2.62 8.72 -0.05
CA GLN A 148 -3.12 7.37 -0.32
C GLN A 148 -2.37 6.72 -1.49
N HIS A 149 -2.17 7.44 -2.60
CA HIS A 149 -1.40 6.95 -3.73
C HIS A 149 0.06 6.65 -3.37
N GLN A 150 0.72 7.50 -2.58
CA GLN A 150 2.08 7.21 -2.14
C GLN A 150 2.15 5.99 -1.23
N LEU A 151 1.19 5.83 -0.30
CA LEU A 151 1.13 4.66 0.56
C LEU A 151 0.88 3.38 -0.26
N GLU A 152 0.08 3.43 -1.32
CA GLU A 152 -0.14 2.33 -2.27
C GLU A 152 1.13 1.97 -3.03
N VAL A 153 1.78 2.95 -3.68
CA VAL A 153 3.03 2.76 -4.44
C VAL A 153 4.14 2.16 -3.59
N PHE A 154 4.25 2.62 -2.35
CA PHE A 154 5.29 2.16 -1.43
C PHE A 154 4.93 0.86 -0.70
N GLY A 155 3.71 0.35 -0.87
CA GLY A 155 3.23 -0.82 -0.14
C GLY A 155 3.22 -0.61 1.38
N ILE A 156 3.02 0.63 1.84
CA ILE A 156 2.94 1.01 3.27
C ILE A 156 1.49 1.04 3.75
N LEU A 157 0.51 1.20 2.85
CA LEU A 157 -0.86 0.83 3.21
C LEU A 157 -0.77 -0.56 3.84
N PRO A 158 -1.44 -0.83 4.98
CA PRO A 158 -1.67 -2.22 5.32
C PRO A 158 -2.26 -2.81 4.03
N MET A 159 -1.60 -3.81 3.46
CA MET A 159 -2.13 -4.59 2.36
C MET A 159 -3.33 -5.34 2.92
N ILE A 160 -4.39 -4.61 3.27
CA ILE A 160 -5.69 -5.19 3.48
C ILE A 160 -6.13 -5.45 2.05
N GLU A 161 -5.76 -6.62 1.55
CA GLU A 161 -6.32 -7.15 0.32
C GLU A 161 -7.83 -7.04 0.48
N MET A 162 -8.44 -6.17 -0.34
CA MET A 162 -9.89 -6.06 -0.39
C MET A 162 -10.44 -7.49 -0.59
N PRO A 163 -11.42 -7.92 0.22
CA PRO A 163 -12.02 -9.21 0.03
C PRO A 163 -12.60 -9.27 -1.39
N ASP A 164 -12.58 -10.45 -1.99
CA ASP A 164 -13.40 -10.74 -3.16
C ASP A 164 -14.87 -10.69 -2.73
N SER A 165 -15.43 -9.48 -2.71
CA SER A 165 -16.77 -9.17 -2.22
C SER A 165 -17.58 -8.46 -3.29
N ASN A 166 -18.78 -8.97 -3.55
CA ASN A 166 -19.78 -8.33 -4.39
C ASN A 166 -20.53 -7.22 -3.64
N ILE A 167 -20.52 -7.26 -2.29
CA ILE A 167 -21.22 -6.30 -1.43
C ILE A 167 -20.30 -5.13 -1.07
N ILE A 168 -19.08 -5.40 -0.58
CA ILE A 168 -18.11 -4.39 -0.15
C ILE A 168 -17.16 -4.04 -1.30
N LYS A 169 -17.54 -3.02 -2.06
CA LYS A 169 -16.71 -2.45 -3.15
C LYS A 169 -15.96 -1.18 -2.75
N ASP A 170 -16.38 -0.57 -1.67
CA ASP A 170 -15.86 0.71 -1.17
C ASP A 170 -14.74 0.46 -0.15
N GLN A 171 -13.59 1.10 -0.38
CA GLN A 171 -12.41 0.90 0.44
C GLN A 171 -12.56 1.48 1.85
N ASP A 172 -13.24 2.63 2.00
CA ASP A 172 -13.41 3.27 3.30
C ASP A 172 -14.29 2.43 4.24
N ARG A 173 -15.38 1.85 3.70
CA ARG A 173 -16.23 0.91 4.44
C ARG A 173 -15.49 -0.35 4.85
N PHE A 174 -14.61 -0.85 4.00
CA PHE A 174 -13.80 -2.00 4.33
C PHE A 174 -12.75 -1.68 5.40
N ILE A 175 -12.14 -0.50 5.36
CA ILE A 175 -11.22 -0.03 6.42
C ILE A 175 -11.94 0.03 7.76
N ILE A 176 -13.16 0.56 7.82
CA ILE A 176 -13.96 0.61 9.05
C ILE A 176 -14.23 -0.80 9.59
N LEU A 177 -14.64 -1.72 8.71
CA LEU A 177 -14.89 -3.11 9.10
C LEU A 177 -13.62 -3.83 9.55
N HIS A 178 -12.49 -3.57 8.88
CA HIS A 178 -11.18 -4.09 9.25
C HIS A 178 -10.74 -3.56 10.62
N ASP A 179 -10.89 -2.26 10.87
CA ASP A 179 -10.60 -1.62 12.16
C ASP A 179 -11.41 -2.25 13.31
N TRP A 180 -12.67 -2.63 13.07
CA TRP A 180 -13.46 -3.34 14.06
C TRP A 180 -12.98 -4.77 14.35
N LEU A 181 -12.36 -5.44 13.37
CA LEU A 181 -11.79 -6.78 13.50
C LEU A 181 -10.42 -6.77 14.21
N LYS A 182 -9.70 -5.64 14.17
CA LYS A 182 -8.45 -5.43 14.92
C LYS A 182 -8.60 -5.66 16.41
N GLU A 183 -9.77 -5.31 16.96
CA GLU A 183 -10.09 -5.55 18.37
C GLU A 183 -10.02 -7.06 18.76
N ASP A 184 -10.04 -7.99 17.80
CA ASP A 184 -9.84 -9.43 18.03
C ASP A 184 -8.48 -9.98 17.55
N ASP A 185 -7.52 -9.13 17.19
CA ASP A 185 -6.30 -9.51 16.45
C ASP A 185 -6.61 -10.21 15.11
N SER A 186 -7.82 -10.02 14.58
CA SER A 186 -8.35 -10.68 13.38
C SER A 186 -8.13 -9.81 12.13
N GLU A 187 -6.93 -9.26 12.00
CA GLU A 187 -6.53 -8.36 10.91
C GLU A 187 -5.98 -9.06 9.67
N GLY A 188 -5.94 -10.40 9.68
CA GLY A 188 -5.32 -11.20 8.64
C GLY A 188 -6.12 -11.22 7.33
N GLY A 189 -5.87 -12.23 6.51
CA GLY A 189 -6.56 -12.40 5.22
C GLY A 189 -8.04 -12.75 5.36
N PHE A 190 -8.82 -12.30 4.38
CA PHE A 190 -10.24 -12.62 4.17
C PHE A 190 -10.37 -13.65 3.06
N PHE A 191 -10.97 -14.81 3.35
CA PHE A 191 -11.18 -15.87 2.37
C PHE A 191 -12.66 -16.14 2.19
N LEU A 192 -13.18 -15.95 0.99
CA LEU A 192 -14.59 -16.23 0.68
C LEU A 192 -14.89 -17.73 0.89
N LEU A 193 -15.83 -18.04 1.78
CA LEU A 193 -16.30 -19.40 2.04
C LEU A 193 -17.61 -19.69 1.30
N TYR A 194 -18.51 -18.70 1.33
CA TYR A 194 -19.88 -18.83 0.86
C TYR A 194 -20.32 -17.53 0.20
N ARG A 195 -20.99 -17.64 -0.94
CA ARG A 195 -21.67 -16.53 -1.61
C ARG A 195 -23.05 -16.97 -2.07
N GLY A 196 -24.10 -16.29 -1.63
CA GLY A 196 -25.49 -16.64 -1.90
C GLY A 196 -25.81 -16.79 -3.39
N SER A 197 -25.30 -15.87 -4.22
CA SER A 197 -25.48 -15.95 -5.68
C SER A 197 -24.75 -17.12 -6.37
N CYS A 198 -23.72 -17.71 -5.74
CA CYS A 198 -22.98 -18.84 -6.29
C CYS A 198 -23.41 -20.19 -5.69
N ASP A 199 -23.63 -20.22 -4.39
CA ASP A 199 -23.86 -21.44 -3.60
C ASP A 199 -25.34 -21.68 -3.25
N GLY A 200 -26.20 -20.67 -3.46
CA GLY A 200 -27.62 -20.68 -3.12
C GLY A 200 -27.89 -20.24 -1.68
N LEU A 201 -28.89 -19.37 -1.50
CA LEU A 201 -29.39 -18.88 -0.20
C LEU A 201 -30.19 -19.98 0.52
N THR A 202 -29.47 -20.96 1.07
CA THR A 202 -30.04 -22.02 1.91
C THR A 202 -29.18 -22.30 3.13
N ASN A 203 -29.80 -22.64 4.25
CA ASN A 203 -29.12 -22.98 5.51
C ASN A 203 -28.16 -24.17 5.31
N ARG A 204 -28.57 -25.13 4.46
CA ARG A 204 -27.74 -26.29 4.09
C ARG A 204 -26.46 -25.89 3.35
N ALA A 205 -26.55 -24.95 2.42
CA ALA A 205 -25.39 -24.48 1.66
C ALA A 205 -24.41 -23.75 2.59
N PHE A 206 -24.91 -22.89 3.48
CA PHE A 206 -24.11 -22.23 4.51
C PHE A 206 -23.32 -23.25 5.35
N HIS A 207 -24.00 -24.22 5.98
CA HIS A 207 -23.32 -25.21 6.82
C HIS A 207 -22.30 -26.06 6.06
N SER A 208 -22.58 -26.40 4.80
CA SER A 208 -21.63 -27.15 3.96
C SER A 208 -20.31 -26.41 3.70
N LYS A 209 -20.33 -25.07 3.73
CA LYS A 209 -19.18 -24.21 3.42
C LYS A 209 -18.51 -23.62 4.66
N CYS A 210 -19.28 -23.24 5.66
CA CYS A 210 -18.84 -22.39 6.77
C CYS A 210 -18.56 -23.13 8.08
N ASP A 211 -19.03 -24.38 8.23
CA ASP A 211 -18.74 -25.17 9.43
C ASP A 211 -17.25 -25.49 9.56
N ASN A 212 -16.77 -25.49 10.81
CA ASN A 212 -15.38 -25.82 11.16
C ASN A 212 -14.31 -24.92 10.50
N LYS A 213 -14.66 -23.67 10.15
CA LYS A 213 -13.75 -22.70 9.52
C LYS A 213 -13.11 -21.69 10.47
N GLY A 214 -13.40 -21.73 11.77
CA GLY A 214 -12.82 -20.78 12.73
C GLY A 214 -13.55 -19.43 12.71
N CYS A 215 -12.82 -18.31 12.80
CA CYS A 215 -13.43 -16.99 12.80
C CYS A 215 -14.08 -16.68 11.45
N THR A 216 -15.29 -16.13 11.48
CA THR A 216 -16.03 -15.78 10.26
C THR A 216 -16.66 -14.40 10.34
N LEU A 217 -16.65 -13.70 9.21
CA LEU A 217 -17.36 -12.45 8.97
C LEU A 217 -18.50 -12.72 7.99
N THR A 218 -19.73 -12.44 8.41
CA THR A 218 -20.95 -12.52 7.59
C THR A 218 -21.36 -11.12 7.16
N ILE A 219 -21.57 -10.92 5.86
CA ILE A 219 -22.00 -9.65 5.26
C ILE A 219 -23.26 -9.92 4.42
N ILE A 220 -24.30 -9.14 4.65
CA ILE A 220 -25.60 -9.29 4.00
C ILE A 220 -25.98 -7.95 3.35
N GLU A 221 -26.26 -7.98 2.05
CA GLU A 221 -26.96 -6.91 1.35
C GLU A 221 -28.45 -7.28 1.29
N THR A 222 -29.32 -6.42 1.81
CA THR A 222 -30.78 -6.62 1.76
C THR A 222 -31.38 -6.03 0.49
N THR A 223 -32.58 -6.46 0.13
CA THR A 223 -33.30 -5.92 -1.03
C THR A 223 -33.68 -4.44 -0.89
N CYS A 224 -33.80 -3.92 0.34
CA CYS A 224 -34.01 -2.50 0.61
C CYS A 224 -32.72 -1.66 0.60
N GLY A 225 -31.56 -2.27 0.32
CA GLY A 225 -30.28 -1.60 0.17
C GLY A 225 -29.50 -1.38 1.47
N MET A 226 -29.88 -2.07 2.55
CA MET A 226 -29.07 -2.11 3.77
C MET A 226 -27.91 -3.08 3.63
N VAL A 227 -26.79 -2.76 4.29
CA VAL A 227 -25.66 -3.66 4.45
C VAL A 227 -25.46 -3.92 5.93
N ILE A 228 -25.77 -5.13 6.36
CA ILE A 228 -25.76 -5.58 7.75
C ILE A 228 -24.92 -6.86 7.89
N GLY A 229 -24.63 -7.26 9.12
CA GLY A 229 -23.95 -8.53 9.34
C GLY A 229 -23.39 -8.72 10.73
N GLY A 230 -22.49 -9.69 10.85
CA GLY A 230 -21.90 -10.08 12.12
C GLY A 230 -20.56 -10.79 11.99
N TYR A 231 -19.71 -10.60 12.97
CA TYR A 231 -18.44 -11.32 13.14
C TYR A 231 -18.54 -12.28 14.32
N SER A 232 -18.06 -13.50 14.14
CA SER A 232 -17.88 -14.50 15.19
C SER A 232 -16.43 -14.95 15.24
N ASN A 233 -15.84 -14.97 16.44
CA ASN A 233 -14.53 -15.57 16.70
C ASN A 233 -14.62 -17.07 17.05
N THR A 234 -15.80 -17.68 16.90
CA THR A 234 -16.09 -19.08 17.20
C THR A 234 -16.58 -19.80 15.95
N SER A 235 -16.06 -21.00 15.71
CA SER A 235 -16.39 -21.79 14.51
C SER A 235 -17.81 -22.37 14.56
N TRP A 236 -18.56 -22.21 13.47
CA TRP A 236 -19.88 -22.84 13.26
C TRP A 236 -19.79 -24.38 13.26
N SER A 237 -20.90 -25.02 13.62
CA SER A 237 -21.08 -26.48 13.60
C SER A 237 -22.55 -26.86 13.46
N CYS A 238 -22.83 -27.88 12.65
CA CYS A 238 -24.15 -28.50 12.54
C CYS A 238 -24.37 -29.71 13.50
N SER A 239 -23.46 -29.99 14.43
CA SER A 239 -23.51 -31.17 15.31
C SER A 239 -24.52 -31.03 16.47
N GLY A 240 -25.79 -30.76 16.14
CA GLY A 240 -26.89 -30.52 17.08
C GLY A 240 -27.11 -29.03 17.42
N SER A 241 -28.22 -28.74 18.07
CA SER A 241 -28.59 -27.38 18.48
C SER A 241 -27.82 -26.97 19.73
N SER A 242 -26.96 -25.95 19.63
CA SER A 242 -26.17 -25.48 20.78
C SER A 242 -25.86 -23.99 20.71
N SER A 243 -26.00 -23.31 21.84
CA SER A 243 -25.42 -21.99 22.06
C SER A 243 -23.91 -22.08 22.27
N ARG A 244 -23.16 -21.13 21.74
CA ARG A 244 -21.70 -21.06 21.91
C ARG A 244 -21.26 -19.66 22.33
N ALA A 245 -20.28 -19.65 23.23
CA ALA A 245 -19.57 -18.44 23.60
C ALA A 245 -18.76 -17.92 22.40
N ALA A 246 -18.80 -16.61 22.20
CA ALA A 246 -18.04 -15.88 21.20
C ALA A 246 -17.76 -14.49 21.75
N ASN A 247 -16.84 -14.40 22.70
CA ASN A 247 -16.62 -13.22 23.54
C ASN A 247 -16.15 -11.96 22.79
N LYS A 248 -15.75 -12.11 21.51
CA LYS A 248 -15.40 -10.99 20.64
C LYS A 248 -16.34 -10.86 19.45
N ALA A 249 -17.50 -11.51 19.50
CA ALA A 249 -18.53 -11.35 18.48
C ALA A 249 -19.09 -9.93 18.50
N PHE A 250 -19.48 -9.44 17.33
CA PHE A 250 -20.18 -8.17 17.19
C PHE A 250 -21.10 -8.23 15.98
N LEU A 251 -22.18 -7.44 16.03
CA LEU A 251 -23.05 -7.17 14.91
C LEU A 251 -22.74 -5.79 14.34
N PHE A 252 -23.14 -5.53 13.11
CA PHE A 252 -22.94 -4.22 12.50
C PHE A 252 -23.99 -3.84 11.46
N VAL A 253 -24.07 -2.54 11.22
CA VAL A 253 -24.74 -1.93 10.08
C VAL A 253 -23.73 -1.04 9.37
N LEU A 254 -23.39 -1.33 8.12
CA LEU A 254 -22.43 -0.55 7.33
C LEU A 254 -23.10 0.57 6.53
N SER A 255 -24.33 0.35 6.03
CA SER A 255 -25.09 1.39 5.33
C SER A 255 -26.59 1.07 5.25
N GLY A 256 -27.40 2.10 5.03
CA GLY A 256 -28.86 2.03 4.83
C GLY A 256 -29.43 3.44 4.58
N SER A 257 -30.68 3.55 4.13
CA SER A 257 -31.34 4.83 3.83
C SER A 257 -31.36 5.80 5.02
N ASP A 258 -31.49 5.25 6.23
CA ASP A 258 -31.64 6.01 7.48
C ASP A 258 -30.40 5.92 8.39
N ILE A 259 -29.28 5.43 7.84
CA ILE A 259 -28.02 5.22 8.58
C ILE A 259 -27.01 6.31 8.19
N LEU A 260 -26.78 7.25 9.11
CA LEU A 260 -25.86 8.39 8.89
C LEU A 260 -24.37 7.98 8.90
N SER A 261 -24.02 6.91 9.60
CA SER A 261 -22.65 6.39 9.73
C SER A 261 -22.67 4.90 10.08
N PRO A 262 -21.63 4.13 9.71
CA PRO A 262 -21.53 2.72 10.12
C PRO A 262 -21.57 2.54 11.63
N CYS A 263 -22.31 1.53 12.10
CA CYS A 263 -22.53 1.24 13.51
C CYS A 263 -22.03 -0.18 13.86
N LYS A 264 -21.26 -0.28 14.95
CA LYS A 264 -20.86 -1.55 15.57
C LYS A 264 -21.67 -1.77 16.84
N MET A 265 -22.22 -2.97 16.99
CA MET A 265 -23.01 -3.40 18.16
C MET A 265 -22.24 -4.51 18.86
N LYS A 266 -21.75 -4.21 20.06
CA LYS A 266 -20.91 -5.13 20.84
C LYS A 266 -21.77 -6.01 21.73
N LEU A 267 -21.27 -7.20 22.02
CA LEU A 267 -21.83 -8.11 23.01
C LEU A 267 -21.89 -7.39 24.38
N GLU A 268 -23.05 -7.41 25.04
CA GLU A 268 -23.22 -6.72 26.34
C GLU A 268 -22.41 -7.37 27.46
N ASN A 269 -22.26 -8.69 27.41
CA ASN A 269 -21.53 -9.49 28.37
C ASN A 269 -20.51 -10.39 27.66
N GLU A 270 -19.22 -10.10 27.82
CA GLU A 270 -18.14 -10.89 27.21
C GLU A 270 -18.12 -12.36 27.66
N ASN A 271 -18.78 -12.70 28.77
CA ASN A 271 -18.92 -14.08 29.26
C ASN A 271 -20.23 -14.74 28.81
N ASP A 272 -20.98 -14.15 27.88
CA ASP A 272 -22.22 -14.74 27.37
C ASP A 272 -21.95 -16.04 26.60
N LEU A 273 -22.46 -17.15 27.14
CA LEU A 273 -22.40 -18.47 26.51
C LEU A 273 -23.37 -18.62 25.32
N HIS A 274 -24.20 -17.59 25.08
CA HIS A 274 -25.23 -17.53 24.05
C HIS A 274 -24.94 -16.50 22.95
N ALA A 275 -23.70 -16.01 22.85
CA ALA A 275 -23.29 -15.06 21.82
C ALA A 275 -23.56 -15.53 20.37
N THR A 276 -23.54 -16.85 20.14
CA THR A 276 -23.92 -17.47 18.85
C THR A 276 -24.80 -18.69 19.08
N TYR A 277 -25.67 -19.00 18.12
CA TYR A 277 -26.53 -20.17 18.14
C TYR A 277 -26.29 -21.03 16.90
N HIS A 278 -26.02 -22.31 17.12
CA HIS A 278 -25.67 -23.25 16.06
C HIS A 278 -26.79 -24.27 15.90
N ASN A 279 -27.40 -24.35 14.72
CA ASN A 279 -28.44 -25.32 14.40
C ASN A 279 -28.51 -25.52 12.88
N LEU A 280 -28.53 -26.76 12.41
CA LEU A 280 -28.58 -27.10 10.98
C LEU A 280 -29.77 -26.51 10.22
N GLN A 281 -30.82 -26.10 10.94
CA GLN A 281 -32.04 -25.53 10.39
C GLN A 281 -31.94 -24.02 10.14
N TYR A 282 -30.88 -23.35 10.61
CA TYR A 282 -30.68 -21.91 10.45
C TYR A 282 -29.32 -21.64 9.80
N GLY A 283 -29.18 -20.44 9.24
CA GLY A 283 -27.90 -19.92 8.79
C GLY A 283 -27.07 -19.37 9.97
N PRO A 284 -26.24 -18.34 9.74
CA PRO A 284 -25.54 -17.68 10.84
C PRO A 284 -26.53 -17.01 11.81
N THR A 285 -26.47 -17.40 13.08
CA THR A 285 -27.33 -16.86 14.15
C THR A 285 -26.50 -16.32 15.32
N PHE A 286 -26.77 -15.08 15.71
CA PHE A 286 -26.08 -14.35 16.76
C PHE A 286 -27.05 -13.99 17.89
N GLY A 287 -26.57 -14.14 19.12
CA GLY A 287 -27.27 -13.75 20.34
C GLY A 287 -28.28 -14.77 20.85
N GLY A 288 -28.49 -14.78 22.17
CA GLY A 288 -29.35 -15.72 22.86
C GLY A 288 -30.84 -15.50 22.56
N GLY A 289 -31.21 -14.29 22.16
CA GLY A 289 -32.54 -13.92 21.70
C GLY A 289 -32.67 -13.80 20.18
N HIS A 290 -31.67 -14.28 19.43
CA HIS A 290 -31.62 -14.18 17.98
C HIS A 290 -31.54 -12.73 17.48
N ASP A 291 -30.62 -11.95 18.06
CA ASP A 291 -30.35 -10.56 17.66
C ASP A 291 -30.07 -10.42 16.16
N MET A 292 -29.42 -11.43 15.56
CA MET A 292 -29.45 -11.66 14.11
C MET A 292 -29.70 -13.14 13.84
N MET A 293 -30.66 -13.48 12.98
CA MET A 293 -30.90 -14.84 12.52
C MET A 293 -31.12 -14.85 11.01
N VAL A 294 -30.41 -15.73 10.30
CA VAL A 294 -30.69 -16.02 8.90
C VAL A 294 -31.47 -17.31 8.79
N ASP A 295 -32.57 -17.29 8.05
CA ASP A 295 -33.33 -18.47 7.64
C ASP A 295 -33.52 -18.46 6.11
N ASP A 296 -32.72 -19.29 5.43
CA ASP A 296 -32.63 -19.38 3.98
C ASP A 296 -32.42 -18.02 3.30
N CYS A 297 -33.49 -17.36 2.82
CA CYS A 297 -33.43 -16.09 2.10
C CYS A 297 -33.83 -14.88 2.93
N ASP A 298 -34.21 -15.06 4.19
CA ASP A 298 -34.63 -13.99 5.08
C ASP A 298 -33.64 -13.81 6.23
N VAL A 299 -33.54 -12.58 6.72
CA VAL A 299 -32.75 -12.22 7.90
C VAL A 299 -33.59 -11.40 8.87
N ASP A 300 -33.72 -11.92 10.08
CA ASP A 300 -34.27 -11.21 11.22
C ASP A 300 -33.12 -10.48 11.92
N PHE A 301 -33.23 -9.17 12.07
CA PHE A 301 -32.24 -8.34 12.74
C PHE A 301 -32.97 -7.57 13.83
N ASN A 302 -32.89 -8.01 15.08
CA ASN A 302 -33.66 -7.46 16.21
C ASN A 302 -32.75 -7.33 17.43
N ILE A 303 -32.05 -6.20 17.55
CA ILE A 303 -30.97 -6.02 18.52
C ILE A 303 -31.53 -5.84 19.94
N GLY A 304 -30.71 -6.12 20.96
CA GLY A 304 -31.03 -5.79 22.35
C GLY A 304 -31.30 -6.98 23.27
N SER A 305 -30.97 -8.20 22.83
CA SER A 305 -30.95 -9.36 23.73
C SER A 305 -29.54 -9.66 24.23
N SER A 306 -28.60 -9.95 23.33
CA SER A 306 -27.19 -10.20 23.67
C SER A 306 -26.26 -9.09 23.20
N PHE A 307 -26.67 -8.28 22.21
CA PHE A 307 -25.87 -7.19 21.65
C PHE A 307 -26.50 -5.83 21.97
N SER A 308 -25.65 -4.85 22.28
CA SER A 308 -26.06 -3.50 22.65
C SER A 308 -26.40 -2.65 21.42
N TYR A 309 -27.48 -1.86 21.53
CA TYR A 309 -27.81 -0.84 20.54
C TYR A 309 -26.73 0.23 20.42
N HIS A 310 -26.50 0.69 19.20
CA HIS A 310 -25.76 1.93 18.97
C HIS A 310 -26.71 3.15 19.12
N PRO A 311 -26.32 4.21 19.84
CA PRO A 311 -27.17 5.40 19.98
C PRO A 311 -27.53 6.01 18.62
N GLY A 312 -28.83 6.24 18.40
CA GLY A 312 -29.34 6.95 17.21
C GLY A 312 -29.62 6.10 15.97
N SER A 313 -29.45 4.77 16.04
CA SER A 313 -29.80 3.84 14.95
C SER A 313 -30.75 2.76 15.45
N ASN A 314 -31.88 2.56 14.78
CA ASN A 314 -32.77 1.41 15.00
C ASN A 314 -32.86 0.59 13.71
N PRO A 315 -31.99 -0.43 13.53
CA PRO A 315 -31.99 -1.27 12.33
C PRO A 315 -33.00 -2.42 12.41
N ASP A 316 -33.86 -2.46 13.43
CA ASP A 316 -34.68 -3.62 13.70
C ASP A 316 -35.68 -3.91 12.58
N GLY A 317 -35.79 -5.17 12.19
CA GLY A 317 -36.73 -5.60 11.18
C GLY A 317 -36.44 -6.99 10.61
N GLU A 318 -37.41 -7.45 9.82
CA GLU A 318 -37.29 -8.65 8.99
C GLU A 318 -36.98 -8.18 7.56
N TYR A 319 -35.91 -8.70 6.97
CA TYR A 319 -35.44 -8.29 5.65
C TYR A 319 -35.22 -9.49 4.73
N THR A 320 -35.56 -9.35 3.46
CA THR A 320 -35.17 -10.33 2.44
C THR A 320 -33.75 -10.05 1.96
N ILE A 321 -32.93 -11.11 1.94
CA ILE A 321 -31.53 -11.09 1.51
C ILE A 321 -31.46 -10.95 -0.03
N LYS A 322 -30.68 -9.98 -0.49
CA LYS A 322 -30.31 -9.82 -1.91
C LYS A 322 -29.02 -10.57 -2.21
N GLU A 323 -28.02 -10.46 -1.33
CA GLU A 323 -26.76 -11.21 -1.40
C GLU A 323 -26.24 -11.44 0.01
N MET A 324 -25.61 -12.60 0.23
CA MET A 324 -24.92 -12.91 1.49
C MET A 324 -23.55 -13.50 1.19
N GLU A 325 -22.52 -12.92 1.80
CA GLU A 325 -21.15 -13.39 1.70
C GLU A 325 -20.62 -13.71 3.09
N VAL A 326 -19.96 -14.87 3.23
CA VAL A 326 -19.29 -15.28 4.47
C VAL A 326 -17.82 -15.49 4.18
N PHE A 327 -16.98 -14.79 4.94
CA PHE A 327 -15.53 -14.84 4.84
C PHE A 327 -14.95 -15.54 6.06
N GLN A 328 -13.98 -16.42 5.85
CA GLN A 328 -13.05 -16.81 6.90
C GLN A 328 -12.11 -15.63 7.17
N VAL A 329 -11.98 -15.25 8.44
CA VAL A 329 -11.04 -14.21 8.87
C VAL A 329 -9.89 -14.88 9.61
N THR A 330 -8.66 -14.55 9.22
CA THR A 330 -7.47 -15.10 9.89
C THR A 330 -6.90 -14.10 10.88
N LYS A 331 -6.30 -14.61 11.95
CA LYS A 331 -5.57 -13.77 12.89
C LYS A 331 -4.32 -13.19 12.25
N SER A 332 -3.95 -11.99 12.66
CA SER A 332 -2.68 -11.34 12.33
C SER A 332 -1.53 -12.31 12.61
N SER A 333 -0.95 -12.82 11.54
CA SER A 333 0.42 -13.29 11.49
C SER A 333 1.06 -12.49 10.36
N LEU A 334 2.28 -12.01 10.59
CA LEU A 334 3.07 -11.17 9.69
C LEU A 334 2.79 -11.47 8.20
N PRO A 335 2.74 -10.44 7.33
CA PRO A 335 2.14 -10.51 6.00
C PRO A 335 2.90 -11.48 5.10
N ALA A 336 2.46 -12.74 5.06
CA ALA A 336 2.97 -13.75 4.12
C ALA A 336 1.95 -14.84 3.74
N ARG A 337 0.75 -14.88 4.34
CA ARG A 337 -0.08 -16.11 4.34
C ARG A 337 -1.25 -16.18 3.35
N ALA A 338 -1.70 -15.09 2.73
CA ALA A 338 -2.90 -15.13 1.86
C ALA A 338 -2.59 -15.46 0.39
N GLY A 339 -1.64 -14.77 -0.26
CA GLY A 339 -1.24 -15.04 -1.65
C GLY A 339 -0.66 -16.44 -1.89
N ALA A 340 -0.10 -17.03 -0.83
CA ALA A 340 0.52 -18.36 -0.80
C ALA A 340 -0.40 -19.47 -1.36
N ARG A 341 -1.67 -19.56 -0.95
CA ARG A 341 -2.55 -20.69 -1.34
C ARG A 341 -2.97 -20.71 -2.81
N ILE A 342 -3.14 -19.54 -3.44
CA ILE A 342 -3.54 -19.43 -4.85
C ILE A 342 -2.32 -19.68 -5.76
N ILE A 343 -1.16 -19.14 -5.38
CA ILE A 343 0.10 -19.31 -6.12
C ILE A 343 0.59 -20.77 -6.08
N ALA A 344 0.41 -21.47 -4.95
CA ALA A 344 0.73 -22.90 -4.82
C ALA A 344 0.04 -23.75 -5.90
N SER A 345 -1.23 -23.48 -6.23
CA SER A 345 -1.95 -24.26 -7.25
C SER A 345 -1.37 -24.12 -8.67
N ARG A 346 -0.76 -22.98 -9.01
CA ARG A 346 -0.24 -22.64 -10.36
C ARG A 346 1.22 -23.03 -10.59
N GLY A 347 2.04 -23.07 -9.53
CA GLY A 347 3.48 -23.39 -9.62
C GLY A 347 3.87 -24.83 -9.27
N MET A 348 2.95 -25.63 -8.70
CA MET A 348 3.24 -26.99 -8.23
C MET A 348 3.51 -27.98 -9.36
N GLN A 349 4.55 -28.79 -9.18
CA GLN A 349 4.81 -29.96 -10.02
C GLN A 349 3.65 -30.97 -9.87
N PRO A 350 3.24 -31.68 -10.95
CA PRO A 350 2.09 -32.59 -10.93
C PRO A 350 2.16 -33.67 -9.84
N GLN A 351 3.36 -34.13 -9.51
CA GLN A 351 3.64 -35.14 -8.48
C GLN A 351 3.27 -34.71 -7.06
N ASP A 352 3.24 -33.41 -6.76
CA ASP A 352 2.97 -32.87 -5.43
C ASP A 352 1.45 -32.65 -5.19
N ARG A 353 0.61 -32.87 -6.21
CA ARG A 353 -0.87 -32.78 -6.17
C ARG A 353 -1.59 -34.06 -5.73
N ALA A 354 -0.86 -35.10 -5.31
CA ALA A 354 -1.43 -36.40 -4.93
C ALA A 354 -2.49 -36.32 -3.80
N GLU A 355 -3.36 -37.31 -3.65
CA GLU A 355 -4.33 -37.32 -2.53
C GLU A 355 -3.67 -37.52 -1.15
N PRO A 356 -4.36 -37.16 -0.04
CA PRO A 356 -3.90 -37.48 1.31
C PRO A 356 -3.61 -38.97 1.46
N VAL A 357 -2.56 -39.30 2.22
CA VAL A 357 -2.19 -40.69 2.48
C VAL A 357 -3.20 -41.29 3.48
N THR A 358 -3.88 -42.36 3.09
CA THR A 358 -4.91 -43.06 3.89
C THR A 358 -4.57 -44.54 4.12
N ARG A 359 -3.44 -45.01 3.59
CA ARG A 359 -3.06 -46.43 3.50
C ARG A 359 -2.44 -47.00 4.77
N PHE A 360 -1.90 -46.16 5.66
CA PHE A 360 -1.24 -46.58 6.90
C PHE A 360 -2.18 -46.52 8.10
N THR A 361 -1.65 -46.75 9.30
CA THR A 361 -2.38 -46.51 10.54
C THR A 361 -2.78 -45.02 10.64
N PRO A 362 -3.87 -44.69 11.37
CA PRO A 362 -4.31 -43.31 11.51
C PRO A 362 -3.22 -42.34 11.95
N ALA A 363 -2.38 -42.72 12.93
CA ALA A 363 -1.29 -41.90 13.43
C ALA A 363 -0.19 -41.64 12.37
N ILE A 364 0.15 -42.65 11.57
CA ILE A 364 1.15 -42.51 10.50
C ILE A 364 0.60 -41.63 9.37
N ASN A 365 -0.65 -41.86 8.96
CA ASN A 365 -1.32 -41.04 7.96
C ASN A 365 -1.37 -39.57 8.42
N GLU A 366 -1.75 -39.31 9.67
CA GLU A 366 -1.79 -37.97 10.25
C GLU A 366 -0.42 -37.29 10.23
N ALA A 367 0.64 -37.99 10.64
CA ALA A 367 2.00 -37.43 10.65
C ALA A 367 2.49 -37.09 9.23
N ILE A 368 2.33 -38.01 8.28
CA ILE A 368 2.74 -37.81 6.88
C ILE A 368 1.95 -36.67 6.24
N ASN A 369 0.64 -36.62 6.45
CA ASN A 369 -0.22 -35.58 5.88
C ASN A 369 0.02 -34.22 6.53
N SER A 370 0.33 -34.17 7.83
CA SER A 370 0.69 -32.95 8.55
C SER A 370 2.01 -32.37 8.04
N ARG A 371 3.06 -33.20 7.90
CA ARG A 371 4.33 -32.76 7.32
C ARG A 371 4.15 -32.25 5.88
N ARG A 372 3.34 -32.95 5.08
CA ARG A 372 2.97 -32.50 3.73
C ARG A 372 2.29 -31.14 3.72
N ALA A 373 1.36 -30.89 4.64
CA ALA A 373 0.69 -29.60 4.75
C ALA A 373 1.68 -28.47 5.07
N CYS A 374 2.68 -28.73 5.92
CA CYS A 374 3.77 -27.79 6.19
C CYS A 374 4.63 -27.52 4.94
N LEU A 375 4.98 -28.56 4.17
CA LEU A 375 5.75 -28.40 2.94
C LEU A 375 5.00 -27.59 1.87
N LEU A 376 3.69 -27.82 1.73
CA LEU A 376 2.83 -27.00 0.87
C LEU A 376 2.83 -25.53 1.28
N GLN A 377 2.78 -25.26 2.58
CA GLN A 377 2.84 -23.89 3.10
C GLN A 377 4.19 -23.23 2.83
N ALA A 378 5.30 -23.96 3.06
CA ALA A 378 6.65 -23.46 2.81
C ALA A 378 6.91 -23.19 1.30
N GLU A 379 6.42 -24.06 0.42
CA GLU A 379 6.48 -23.88 -1.04
C GLU A 379 5.76 -22.60 -1.48
N ALA A 380 4.59 -22.36 -0.89
CA ALA A 380 3.79 -21.19 -1.17
C ALA A 380 4.44 -19.88 -0.69
N GLU A 381 5.04 -19.90 0.50
CA GLU A 381 5.84 -18.79 1.02
C GLU A 381 7.09 -18.52 0.17
N MET A 382 7.78 -19.58 -0.27
CA MET A 382 8.94 -19.47 -1.15
C MET A 382 8.58 -18.81 -2.48
N LEU A 383 7.47 -19.22 -3.11
CA LEU A 383 6.98 -18.60 -4.34
C LEU A 383 6.65 -17.11 -4.13
N ASN A 384 6.02 -16.77 -3.01
CA ASN A 384 5.74 -15.39 -2.66
C ASN A 384 7.02 -14.56 -2.47
N PHE A 385 8.06 -15.11 -1.83
CA PHE A 385 9.35 -14.43 -1.69
C PHE A 385 10.06 -14.22 -3.03
N GLU A 386 10.01 -15.21 -3.93
CA GLU A 386 10.58 -15.10 -5.27
C GLU A 386 9.83 -14.06 -6.12
N GLU A 387 8.51 -14.03 -6.05
CA GLU A 387 7.67 -13.06 -6.76
C GLU A 387 7.84 -11.65 -6.18
N SER A 388 7.81 -11.52 -4.85
CA SER A 388 8.08 -10.26 -4.14
C SER A 388 9.43 -9.67 -4.55
N PHE A 389 10.48 -10.49 -4.64
CA PHE A 389 11.80 -10.01 -5.06
C PHE A 389 11.83 -9.55 -6.53
N LYS A 390 11.13 -10.25 -7.44
CA LYS A 390 10.97 -9.82 -8.83
C LYS A 390 10.20 -8.50 -8.92
N ASN A 391 9.13 -8.37 -8.14
CA ASN A 391 8.31 -7.17 -8.08
C ASN A 391 9.11 -5.98 -7.54
N GLU A 392 9.92 -6.19 -6.50
CA GLU A 392 10.87 -5.21 -5.98
C GLU A 392 11.84 -4.72 -7.07
N GLN A 393 12.45 -5.64 -7.82
CA GLN A 393 13.37 -5.26 -8.89
C GLN A 393 12.66 -4.44 -9.98
N LEU A 394 11.51 -4.91 -10.46
CA LEU A 394 10.72 -4.22 -11.49
C LEU A 394 10.27 -2.83 -11.01
N PHE A 395 9.89 -2.74 -9.73
CA PHE A 395 9.49 -1.49 -9.11
C PHE A 395 10.65 -0.49 -9.08
N VAL A 396 11.83 -0.89 -8.57
CA VAL A 396 13.01 -0.01 -8.54
C VAL A 396 13.38 0.47 -9.95
N GLU A 397 13.34 -0.44 -10.93
CA GLU A 397 13.60 -0.10 -12.33
C GLU A 397 12.62 0.94 -12.89
N LYS A 398 11.32 0.79 -12.62
CA LYS A 398 10.27 1.71 -13.13
C LYS A 398 10.15 3.03 -12.37
N PHE A 399 10.29 2.99 -11.05
CA PHE A 399 9.95 4.09 -10.15
C PHE A 399 11.15 4.94 -9.75
N ALA A 400 12.25 4.29 -9.34
CA ALA A 400 13.36 4.96 -8.66
C ALA A 400 14.66 5.01 -9.47
N SER A 401 14.71 4.39 -10.66
CA SER A 401 15.89 4.40 -11.52
C SER A 401 15.70 5.30 -12.74
N GLY A 402 16.80 5.79 -13.30
CA GLY A 402 16.77 6.65 -14.49
C GLY A 402 18.05 7.44 -14.66
N ASP A 403 18.02 8.41 -15.57
CA ASP A 403 19.11 9.35 -15.81
C ASP A 403 18.92 10.62 -14.98
N ALA A 404 19.97 11.03 -14.25
CA ALA A 404 19.98 12.27 -13.48
C ALA A 404 19.74 13.52 -14.35
N GLN A 405 20.04 13.48 -15.65
CA GLN A 405 19.73 14.54 -16.60
C GLN A 405 18.22 14.75 -16.81
N ASN A 406 17.40 13.78 -16.42
CA ASN A 406 15.95 13.89 -16.45
C ASN A 406 15.35 14.47 -15.18
N ILE A 407 16.16 14.80 -14.17
CA ILE A 407 15.70 15.53 -12.99
C ILE A 407 15.62 17.02 -13.36
N ILE A 408 14.41 17.56 -13.27
CA ILE A 408 14.11 18.95 -13.61
C ILE A 408 13.78 19.69 -12.32
N ALA A 409 14.59 20.70 -12.01
CA ALA A 409 14.28 21.70 -10.99
C ALA A 409 13.51 22.87 -11.64
N LEU A 410 12.40 23.23 -11.01
CA LEU A 410 11.49 24.29 -11.42
C LEU A 410 11.47 25.35 -10.32
N ASN A 411 11.73 26.59 -10.71
CA ASN A 411 11.53 27.74 -9.82
C ASN A 411 10.14 28.32 -10.11
N VAL A 412 9.16 27.94 -9.28
CA VAL A 412 7.79 28.43 -9.40
C VAL A 412 7.64 29.63 -8.48
N SER A 413 7.76 30.84 -9.01
CA SER A 413 7.69 32.11 -8.23
C SER A 413 8.42 32.07 -6.87
N GLY A 414 9.69 31.64 -6.86
CA GLY A 414 10.53 31.53 -5.66
C GLY A 414 10.41 30.21 -4.90
N THR A 415 9.46 29.34 -5.28
CA THR A 415 9.32 28.00 -4.71
C THR A 415 10.00 26.97 -5.60
N LEU A 416 11.07 26.37 -5.09
CA LEU A 416 11.73 25.25 -5.76
C LEU A 416 10.85 24.00 -5.69
N MET A 417 10.59 23.41 -6.86
CA MET A 417 10.00 22.08 -7.02
C MET A 417 10.92 21.24 -7.89
N VAL A 418 11.03 19.95 -7.61
CA VAL A 418 11.88 19.05 -8.40
C VAL A 418 11.05 17.86 -8.84
N THR A 419 11.15 17.49 -10.11
CA THR A 419 10.40 16.39 -10.72
C THR A 419 11.20 15.75 -11.83
N THR A 420 10.67 14.71 -12.47
CA THR A 420 11.27 14.17 -13.70
C THR A 420 10.68 14.82 -14.94
N ARG A 421 11.48 14.94 -16.01
CA ARG A 421 11.03 15.33 -17.36
C ARG A 421 9.81 14.52 -17.79
N ALA A 422 9.86 13.22 -17.52
CA ALA A 422 8.83 12.29 -17.91
C ALA A 422 7.50 12.49 -17.15
N THR A 423 7.53 13.10 -15.96
CA THR A 423 6.33 13.59 -15.25
C THR A 423 5.75 14.83 -15.95
N LEU A 424 6.58 15.80 -16.34
CA LEU A 424 6.13 17.02 -17.05
C LEU A 424 5.54 16.69 -18.43
N CYS A 425 6.02 15.63 -19.08
CA CYS A 425 5.55 15.17 -20.39
C CYS A 425 4.39 14.17 -20.33
N THR A 426 3.81 13.91 -19.15
CA THR A 426 2.76 12.89 -18.96
C THR A 426 1.55 13.13 -19.88
N ILE A 427 1.15 14.38 -20.08
CA ILE A 427 0.08 14.77 -21.01
C ILE A 427 0.74 15.36 -22.26
N LYS A 428 0.77 14.57 -23.34
CA LYS A 428 1.54 14.87 -24.57
C LYS A 428 1.15 16.18 -25.25
N ASP A 429 -0.13 16.54 -25.23
CA ASP A 429 -0.64 17.74 -25.91
C ASP A 429 -0.58 19.01 -25.01
N SER A 430 0.21 18.98 -23.94
CA SER A 430 0.38 20.12 -23.02
C SER A 430 1.52 21.04 -23.43
N VAL A 431 1.45 22.31 -23.01
CA VAL A 431 2.55 23.27 -23.13
C VAL A 431 3.78 22.78 -22.37
N LEU A 432 3.59 22.10 -21.23
CA LEU A 432 4.69 21.49 -20.48
C LEU A 432 5.38 20.41 -21.30
N ALA A 433 4.63 19.48 -21.92
CA ALA A 433 5.23 18.46 -22.77
C ALA A 433 6.00 19.08 -23.95
N GLN A 434 5.46 20.13 -24.57
CA GLN A 434 6.14 20.84 -25.66
C GLN A 434 7.42 21.55 -25.20
N GLN A 435 7.42 22.12 -23.99
CA GLN A 435 8.56 22.83 -23.41
C GLN A 435 9.69 21.86 -23.02
N PHE A 436 9.37 20.62 -22.65
CA PHE A 436 10.32 19.64 -22.14
C PHE A 436 10.57 18.44 -23.09
N ASP A 437 10.11 18.52 -24.34
CA ASP A 437 10.29 17.53 -25.43
C ASP A 437 11.77 17.36 -25.82
N ASP A 438 12.23 16.10 -25.98
CA ASP A 438 13.60 15.72 -26.33
C ASP A 438 14.12 16.38 -27.63
N SER A 439 13.23 16.57 -28.61
CA SER A 439 13.59 17.14 -29.92
C SER A 439 13.81 18.66 -29.87
N LYS A 440 13.29 19.32 -28.84
CA LYS A 440 13.30 20.78 -28.69
C LYS A 440 14.12 21.24 -27.51
N TRP A 441 14.24 20.44 -26.44
CA TRP A 441 14.99 20.80 -25.23
C TRP A 441 16.49 21.00 -25.49
N THR A 442 17.06 20.32 -26.47
CA THR A 442 18.45 20.55 -26.91
C THR A 442 18.63 21.84 -27.71
N GLU A 443 17.54 22.43 -28.23
CA GLU A 443 17.55 23.66 -29.05
C GLU A 443 16.81 24.85 -28.41
N GLN A 444 16.01 24.65 -27.36
CA GLN A 444 15.20 25.67 -26.71
C GLN A 444 15.89 26.18 -25.45
N GLY A 445 16.75 27.19 -25.65
CA GLY A 445 16.92 28.23 -24.65
C GLY A 445 15.54 28.79 -24.26
N CYS A 446 15.24 28.74 -22.96
CA CYS A 446 13.98 29.19 -22.36
C CYS A 446 13.64 30.63 -22.76
N ASN A 447 12.34 30.98 -22.75
CA ASN A 447 11.75 32.28 -23.16
C ASN A 447 12.06 33.48 -22.23
N GLY A 448 13.28 33.57 -21.76
CA GLY A 448 13.99 34.76 -21.31
C GLY A 448 15.44 34.43 -21.54
N SER A 449 16.24 35.37 -22.06
CA SER A 449 17.68 35.14 -22.31
C SER A 449 18.25 34.31 -21.16
N PRO A 450 18.90 33.15 -21.41
CA PRO A 450 19.49 32.31 -20.37
C PRO A 450 20.17 33.17 -19.32
N VAL A 451 20.19 32.76 -18.04
CA VAL A 451 20.85 33.61 -17.00
C VAL A 451 22.28 33.95 -17.42
N ARG A 452 22.98 33.05 -18.11
CA ARG A 452 24.29 33.28 -18.74
C ARG A 452 24.37 34.39 -19.81
N GLU A 453 23.25 34.95 -20.20
CA GLU A 453 23.06 35.99 -21.21
C GLU A 453 22.39 37.24 -20.64
N TRP A 454 22.09 37.27 -19.33
CA TRP A 454 21.50 38.45 -18.71
C TRP A 454 22.45 39.64 -18.74
N THR A 455 21.91 40.79 -19.14
CA THR A 455 22.57 42.09 -18.99
C THR A 455 22.57 42.53 -17.52
N PRO A 456 23.45 43.48 -17.12
CA PRO A 456 23.44 44.04 -15.78
C PRO A 456 22.07 44.63 -15.37
N ASP A 457 21.31 45.19 -16.31
CA ASP A 457 19.94 45.67 -16.06
C ASP A 457 18.98 44.54 -15.66
N GLN A 458 19.09 43.39 -16.32
CA GLN A 458 18.26 42.21 -16.03
C GLN A 458 18.64 41.58 -14.68
N VAL A 459 19.95 41.51 -14.37
CA VAL A 459 20.45 41.08 -13.05
C VAL A 459 19.94 42.01 -11.94
N ASN A 460 20.01 43.32 -12.16
CA ASN A 460 19.49 44.32 -11.22
C ASN A 460 17.99 44.16 -10.98
N THR A 461 17.21 44.06 -12.07
CA THR A 461 15.75 43.87 -12.01
C THR A 461 15.37 42.60 -11.25
N TRP A 462 16.10 41.50 -11.48
CA TRP A 462 15.91 40.27 -10.71
C TRP A 462 16.21 40.49 -9.22
N ALA A 463 17.34 41.10 -8.88
CA ALA A 463 17.76 41.30 -7.49
C ALA A 463 16.78 42.18 -6.69
N LYS A 464 16.17 43.21 -7.32
CA LYS A 464 15.14 44.07 -6.71
C LYS A 464 13.87 43.32 -6.31
N ASN A 465 13.57 42.23 -7.01
CA ASN A 465 12.36 41.44 -6.78
C ASN A 465 12.56 40.32 -5.75
N ILE A 466 13.75 40.19 -5.16
CA ILE A 466 14.03 39.22 -4.09
C ILE A 466 13.46 39.74 -2.77
N ASP A 467 12.44 39.05 -2.24
CA ASP A 467 11.82 39.42 -0.98
C ASP A 467 12.84 39.40 0.18
N GLY A 468 12.88 40.50 0.94
CA GLY A 468 13.81 40.67 2.06
C GLY A 468 15.27 40.99 1.69
N LEU A 469 15.63 41.07 0.40
CA LEU A 469 16.94 41.56 -0.01
C LEU A 469 16.94 43.10 -0.02
N PRO A 470 17.88 43.76 0.69
CA PRO A 470 17.94 45.22 0.67
C PRO A 470 18.22 45.76 -0.74
N GLU A 471 17.50 46.80 -1.14
CA GLU A 471 17.61 47.43 -2.47
C GLU A 471 19.05 47.83 -2.80
N GLU A 472 19.85 48.21 -1.80
CA GLU A 472 21.25 48.59 -1.97
C GLU A 472 22.09 47.44 -2.58
N VAL A 473 21.72 46.19 -2.33
CA VAL A 473 22.41 45.02 -2.90
C VAL A 473 22.16 44.92 -4.41
N SER A 474 20.94 45.24 -4.87
CA SER A 474 20.62 45.28 -6.31
C SER A 474 21.39 46.39 -7.03
N VAL A 475 21.49 47.56 -6.38
CA VAL A 475 22.26 48.71 -6.88
C VAL A 475 23.74 48.36 -6.96
N MET A 476 24.30 47.68 -5.95
CA MET A 476 25.70 47.23 -5.99
C MET A 476 25.98 46.26 -7.15
N LEU A 477 25.08 45.30 -7.42
CA LEU A 477 25.23 44.39 -8.56
C LEU A 477 25.21 45.16 -9.89
N TYR A 478 24.36 46.18 -10.00
CA TYR A 478 24.27 47.04 -11.18
C TYR A 478 25.50 47.94 -11.37
N GLU A 479 25.96 48.61 -10.30
CA GLU A 479 27.13 49.50 -10.33
C GLU A 479 28.43 48.77 -10.62
N ASN A 480 28.52 47.48 -10.24
CA ASN A 480 29.64 46.61 -10.59
C ASN A 480 29.46 45.93 -11.96
N GLU A 481 28.45 46.31 -12.73
CA GLU A 481 28.14 45.78 -14.07
C GLU A 481 28.07 44.25 -14.13
N ILE A 482 27.58 43.60 -13.06
CA ILE A 482 27.55 42.15 -12.96
C ILE A 482 26.61 41.57 -14.03
N THR A 483 27.18 40.81 -14.96
CA THR A 483 26.42 40.07 -15.96
C THR A 483 25.91 38.76 -15.38
N GLY A 484 24.91 38.13 -16.01
CA GLY A 484 24.39 36.89 -15.46
C GLY A 484 25.34 35.68 -15.53
N ARG A 485 26.40 35.70 -16.36
CA ARG A 485 27.51 34.72 -16.23
C ARG A 485 28.27 34.90 -14.93
N GLU A 486 28.59 36.15 -14.60
CA GLU A 486 29.36 36.49 -13.41
C GLU A 486 28.53 36.27 -12.16
N LEU A 487 27.22 36.58 -12.23
CA LEU A 487 26.26 36.32 -11.17
C LEU A 487 26.30 34.87 -10.70
N LEU A 488 26.28 33.91 -11.63
CA LEU A 488 26.30 32.48 -11.32
C LEU A 488 27.64 32.04 -10.70
N THR A 489 28.72 32.79 -10.92
CA THR A 489 30.05 32.48 -10.35
C THR A 489 30.31 33.15 -9.00
N LEU A 490 29.38 33.97 -8.49
CA LEU A 490 29.59 34.71 -7.26
C LEU A 490 29.72 33.77 -6.06
N SER A 491 30.89 33.77 -5.44
CA SER A 491 31.11 33.13 -4.15
C SER A 491 30.78 34.07 -2.99
N HIS A 492 30.68 33.51 -1.79
CA HIS A 492 30.53 34.27 -0.56
C HIS A 492 31.58 35.36 -0.39
N ASP A 493 32.83 35.11 -0.77
CA ASP A 493 33.90 36.10 -0.67
C ASP A 493 33.76 37.20 -1.71
N ASN A 494 33.31 36.86 -2.93
CA ASN A 494 33.05 37.86 -3.97
C ASN A 494 31.94 38.84 -3.55
N VAL A 495 30.83 38.31 -2.98
CA VAL A 495 29.71 39.14 -2.52
C VAL A 495 30.13 40.06 -1.37
N LYS A 496 30.98 39.60 -0.45
CA LYS A 496 31.55 40.47 0.60
C LYS A 496 32.48 41.54 0.05
N MET A 497 33.31 41.20 -0.95
CA MET A 497 34.22 42.14 -1.59
C MET A 497 33.48 43.26 -2.34
N MET A 498 32.28 42.98 -2.89
CA MET A 498 31.41 44.00 -3.49
C MET A 498 30.81 44.97 -2.47
N GLY A 499 31.00 44.76 -1.16
CA GLY A 499 30.57 45.69 -0.12
C GLY A 499 29.27 45.30 0.58
N VAL A 500 28.72 44.11 0.31
CA VAL A 500 27.54 43.59 1.03
C VAL A 500 27.97 43.13 2.43
N LYS A 501 27.76 43.99 3.44
CA LYS A 501 28.24 43.76 4.82
C LYS A 501 27.33 42.84 5.63
N ARG A 502 26.03 42.83 5.34
CA ARG A 502 25.05 42.08 6.14
C ARG A 502 25.08 40.61 5.78
N VAL A 503 25.48 39.76 6.73
CA VAL A 503 25.59 38.30 6.55
C VAL A 503 24.29 37.67 6.02
N ALA A 504 23.14 38.11 6.53
CA ALA A 504 21.83 37.63 6.06
C ALA A 504 21.58 37.95 4.58
N SER A 505 22.01 39.12 4.10
CA SER A 505 21.86 39.52 2.69
C SER A 505 22.81 38.73 1.79
N VAL A 506 24.03 38.45 2.23
CA VAL A 506 24.97 37.57 1.51
C VAL A 506 24.40 36.16 1.38
N ALA A 507 23.90 35.59 2.47
CA ALA A 507 23.33 34.24 2.47
C ALA A 507 22.05 34.16 1.62
N LEU A 508 21.17 35.15 1.70
CA LEU A 508 19.95 35.22 0.89
C LEU A 508 20.28 35.35 -0.60
N LEU A 509 21.19 36.26 -0.98
CA LEU A 509 21.59 36.46 -2.37
C LEU A 509 22.20 35.17 -2.96
N LEU A 510 23.14 34.52 -2.26
CA LEU A 510 23.75 33.28 -2.75
C LEU A 510 22.75 32.13 -2.87
N LYS A 511 21.76 32.07 -1.96
CA LYS A 511 20.67 31.10 -2.06
C LYS A 511 19.84 31.35 -3.32
N GLU A 512 19.48 32.59 -3.61
CA GLU A 512 18.71 32.93 -4.81
C GLU A 512 19.52 32.73 -6.11
N ILE A 513 20.82 33.01 -6.11
CA ILE A 513 21.73 32.69 -7.24
C ILE A 513 21.76 31.17 -7.47
N SER A 514 21.82 30.37 -6.40
CA SER A 514 21.77 28.91 -6.54
C SER A 514 20.45 28.43 -7.14
N LEU A 515 19.34 29.15 -6.96
CA LEU A 515 18.06 28.84 -7.62
C LEU A 515 18.08 29.20 -9.11
N LEU A 516 18.81 30.25 -9.50
CA LEU A 516 19.01 30.64 -10.91
C LEU A 516 19.89 29.67 -11.68
N GLU A 517 20.90 29.08 -11.03
CA GLU A 517 21.75 28.06 -11.66
C GLU A 517 20.98 26.78 -12.02
N HIS A 518 19.86 26.50 -11.33
CA HIS A 518 19.24 25.18 -11.34
C HIS A 518 17.77 25.13 -11.78
N GLY A 519 17.06 26.27 -11.93
CA GLY A 519 15.60 26.27 -12.12
C GLY A 519 15.10 26.83 -13.44
N THR A 520 14.20 26.12 -14.13
CA THR A 520 13.34 26.75 -15.14
C THR A 520 12.31 27.63 -14.44
N LEU A 521 12.26 28.93 -14.75
CA LEU A 521 11.33 29.87 -14.12
C LEU A 521 9.89 29.63 -14.59
N ILE A 522 8.97 29.52 -13.64
CA ILE A 522 7.53 29.46 -13.85
C ILE A 522 6.89 30.62 -13.08
N GLU A 523 6.32 31.57 -13.80
CA GLU A 523 5.69 32.78 -13.25
C GLU A 523 4.21 32.57 -12.89
N HIS A 524 3.93 31.52 -12.13
CA HIS A 524 2.57 31.19 -11.68
C HIS A 524 2.53 30.78 -10.22
N SER A 525 1.31 30.70 -9.67
CA SER A 525 1.09 30.34 -8.26
C SER A 525 1.75 28.99 -7.93
N PRO A 526 2.68 28.96 -6.94
CA PRO A 526 3.33 27.73 -6.49
C PRO A 526 2.32 26.69 -6.01
N TYR A 527 1.29 27.14 -5.28
CA TYR A 527 0.22 26.27 -4.82
C TYR A 527 -0.51 25.59 -5.99
N CYS A 528 -0.97 26.38 -6.98
CA CYS A 528 -1.71 25.83 -8.11
C CYS A 528 -0.85 24.89 -8.96
N PHE A 529 0.40 25.29 -9.24
CA PHE A 529 1.32 24.46 -10.02
C PHE A 529 1.70 23.18 -9.27
N GLY A 530 1.86 23.26 -7.94
CA GLY A 530 2.09 22.09 -7.10
C GLY A 530 0.98 21.05 -7.21
N LYS A 531 -0.30 21.48 -7.17
CA LYS A 531 -1.46 20.59 -7.36
C LYS A 531 -1.48 19.93 -8.74
N ILE A 532 -1.10 20.66 -9.80
CA ILE A 532 -0.92 20.09 -11.14
C ILE A 532 0.18 19.02 -11.10
N LEU A 533 1.33 19.35 -10.52
CA LEU A 533 2.49 18.47 -10.50
C LEU A 533 2.20 17.17 -9.73
N ASP A 534 1.50 17.26 -8.60
CA ASP A 534 1.09 16.09 -7.82
C ASP A 534 0.13 15.16 -8.59
N TYR A 535 -0.78 15.73 -9.38
CA TYR A 535 -1.63 14.97 -10.27
C TYR A 535 -0.83 14.31 -11.41
N LEU A 536 0.11 15.03 -12.03
CA LEU A 536 0.97 14.44 -13.06
C LEU A 536 1.82 13.28 -12.52
N ARG A 537 2.37 13.42 -11.30
CA ARG A 537 3.09 12.33 -10.62
C ARG A 537 2.21 11.10 -10.48
N SER A 538 1.00 11.27 -9.95
CA SER A 538 0.05 10.17 -9.74
C SER A 538 -0.38 9.54 -11.07
N LYS A 539 -0.65 10.35 -12.09
CA LYS A 539 -1.02 9.89 -13.44
C LYS A 539 0.09 9.10 -14.11
N ARG A 540 1.34 9.53 -13.94
CA ARG A 540 2.51 8.81 -14.41
C ARG A 540 2.61 7.43 -13.75
N LEU A 541 2.43 7.35 -12.43
CA LEU A 541 2.47 6.09 -11.70
C LEU A 541 1.40 5.11 -12.20
N HIS A 542 0.20 5.61 -12.48
CA HIS A 542 -0.88 4.82 -13.08
C HIS A 542 -0.49 4.31 -14.48
N LEU A 543 0.05 5.16 -15.35
CA LEU A 543 0.50 4.77 -16.69
C LEU A 543 1.64 3.74 -16.68
N LEU A 544 2.47 3.72 -15.63
CA LEU A 544 3.53 2.72 -15.45
C LEU A 544 3.02 1.40 -14.87
N GLY A 545 1.74 1.34 -14.48
CA GLY A 545 1.09 0.21 -13.83
C GLY A 545 1.54 0.02 -12.38
N LEU A 546 1.98 1.09 -11.71
CA LEU A 546 2.44 1.05 -10.32
C LEU A 546 1.33 1.32 -9.30
N ILE A 547 0.21 1.89 -9.75
CA ILE A 547 -1.05 2.00 -8.98
C ILE A 547 -2.20 1.51 -9.84
N LYS A 548 -3.20 0.89 -9.20
CA LYS A 548 -4.31 0.23 -9.93
C LYS A 548 -5.34 1.22 -10.45
N ASN A 549 -5.72 2.17 -9.61
CA ASN A 549 -6.81 3.08 -9.88
C ASN A 549 -6.33 4.35 -10.61
N GLU A 550 -7.20 4.93 -11.42
CA GLU A 550 -6.95 6.24 -12.01
C GLU A 550 -6.88 7.30 -10.91
N PRO A 551 -5.94 8.27 -10.97
CA PRO A 551 -5.81 9.27 -9.93
C PRO A 551 -7.05 10.17 -9.81
N ALA A 552 -7.44 10.47 -8.57
CA ALA A 552 -8.47 11.47 -8.31
C ALA A 552 -8.08 12.85 -8.87
N LEU A 553 -9.08 13.65 -9.24
CA LEU A 553 -8.86 15.02 -9.67
C LEU A 553 -8.25 15.86 -8.54
N PRO A 554 -7.45 16.89 -8.85
CA PRO A 554 -6.85 17.75 -7.84
C PRO A 554 -7.89 18.42 -6.94
N VAL A 555 -7.71 18.26 -5.62
CA VAL A 555 -8.49 18.98 -4.62
C VAL A 555 -7.80 20.31 -4.33
N VAL A 556 -8.56 21.40 -4.47
CA VAL A 556 -8.07 22.77 -4.39
C VAL A 556 -8.99 23.58 -3.49
N CYS A 557 -8.41 24.39 -2.59
CA CYS A 557 -9.19 25.24 -1.70
C CYS A 557 -10.00 26.28 -2.49
N ASP A 558 -11.18 26.65 -1.96
CA ASP A 558 -12.16 27.47 -2.68
C ASP A 558 -11.59 28.82 -3.15
N LEU A 559 -10.71 29.42 -2.35
CA LEU A 559 -10.04 30.69 -2.66
C LEU A 559 -9.10 30.61 -3.87
N GLN A 560 -8.60 29.42 -4.21
CA GLN A 560 -7.65 29.22 -5.31
C GLN A 560 -8.28 28.57 -6.55
N LYS A 561 -9.52 28.06 -6.51
CA LYS A 561 -10.19 27.37 -7.65
C LYS A 561 -10.11 28.15 -8.97
N ASN A 562 -10.52 29.42 -8.96
CA ASN A 562 -10.48 30.28 -10.15
C ASN A 562 -9.06 30.49 -10.68
N ARG A 563 -8.06 30.56 -9.79
CA ARG A 563 -6.66 30.72 -10.18
C ARG A 563 -6.12 29.40 -10.74
N PHE A 564 -6.44 28.29 -10.09
CA PHE A 564 -6.05 26.95 -10.50
C PHE A 564 -6.54 26.64 -11.91
N GLU A 565 -7.82 26.88 -12.21
CA GLU A 565 -8.37 26.69 -13.55
C GLU A 565 -7.61 27.48 -14.63
N LYS A 566 -7.25 28.74 -14.34
CA LYS A 566 -6.50 29.58 -15.28
C LYS A 566 -5.10 29.01 -15.54
N VAL A 567 -4.41 28.57 -14.49
CA VAL A 567 -3.08 27.95 -14.61
C VAL A 567 -3.16 26.62 -15.38
N VAL A 568 -4.19 25.80 -15.11
CA VAL A 568 -4.41 24.55 -15.86
C VAL A 568 -4.67 24.84 -17.34
N LYS A 569 -5.60 25.75 -17.66
CA LYS A 569 -5.92 26.10 -19.05
C LYS A 569 -4.73 26.70 -19.82
N TYR A 570 -3.82 27.38 -19.12
CA TYR A 570 -2.58 27.89 -19.70
C TYR A 570 -1.64 26.75 -20.10
N TYR A 571 -1.38 25.82 -19.18
CA TYR A 571 -0.44 24.72 -19.44
C TYR A 571 -1.03 23.56 -20.25
N PHE A 572 -2.35 23.39 -20.23
CA PHE A 572 -3.08 22.29 -20.84
C PHE A 572 -4.23 22.84 -21.69
N PRO A 573 -3.95 23.43 -22.85
CA PRO A 573 -4.99 24.02 -23.69
C PRO A 573 -5.95 22.97 -24.26
N GLY A 574 -7.20 23.38 -24.52
CA GLY A 574 -8.20 22.52 -25.16
C GLY A 574 -8.65 21.34 -24.29
N ASP A 575 -8.74 20.16 -24.88
CA ASP A 575 -9.21 18.94 -24.21
C ASP A 575 -8.23 18.43 -23.13
N ALA A 576 -6.96 18.85 -23.18
CA ALA A 576 -5.98 18.48 -22.16
C ALA A 576 -6.37 18.99 -20.76
N ALA A 577 -6.98 20.19 -20.66
CA ALA A 577 -7.47 20.73 -19.39
C ALA A 577 -8.55 19.86 -18.74
N LYS A 578 -9.43 19.22 -19.53
CA LYS A 578 -10.50 18.36 -19.02
C LYS A 578 -9.94 17.18 -18.24
N SER A 579 -8.78 16.68 -18.65
CA SER A 579 -8.12 15.58 -17.95
C SER A 579 -7.67 15.93 -16.53
N ILE A 580 -7.58 17.23 -16.18
CA ILE A 580 -7.18 17.72 -14.84
C ILE A 580 -8.37 18.35 -14.12
N LEU A 581 -9.30 18.99 -14.83
CA LEU A 581 -10.44 19.72 -14.24
C LEU A 581 -11.71 18.88 -14.08
N GLY A 582 -11.83 17.75 -14.79
CA GLY A 582 -13.08 17.00 -14.93
C GLY A 582 -13.86 17.41 -16.16
#